data_AF-A0A924N537-F1
#
_entry.id   AF-A0A924N537-F1
#
_cell.length_a   1.000
_cell.length_b   1.000
_cell.length_c   1.000
_cell.angle_alpha   90.00
_cell.angle_beta   90.00
_cell.angle_gamma   90.00
#
_symmetry.space_group_name_H-M   'P 1'
#
loop_
_entity.id
_entity.type
_entity.pdbx_description
1 polymer ?
#
loop_
_entity_poly.entity_id
_entity_poly.type
_entity_poly.pdbx_seq_one_letter_code
_entity_poly.pdbx_strand_id
1 'polypeptide(L)'
;MTMHRTDVGVARGYRYVVGAVLVGVGMSAALGATPSVAGAQWSTSYEQMYLPGRFNWTFRDSYPGADRLFAAFDYGHAILYERLYNDAHAPTFELEEREYNFITKKLLVSPPRLPLEEAAIEVNYAKMAPEAKMMFDWAHLLHRQIYDVLASEQMSQAAKDATIAELVAYYKTRPDLAFSSVPKNMELMEGQPYSLAFRHAYPKFNGLIWGYHWLQVGLYEPLMIGASQEERQAGVAAAVTRFRQMLEDAPEHMPRVMPMTAAIAPTFSKRYQEAAIIFDNLHAMHDVVSDILANDLVPHNQKRRVILEAASRYRDATSYRMPVSEWATMGEMMGIANMGGPAVHIMSGWPAPTLARGASMLDAMKGMAGMAGMPGMAPAAATHDSMAGMHMAPAKAADTTAAKHGAMPPGASARMAGMADMTPKGDTAAMPHTPAARASARATVTKKHKATAKPSTTRRAKAKKAAPPRTMDDMKGMKGMPDMKP
;
A
#
# COMPACT_ATOMS: atom_id res chain seq x y z
N MET A 1 -31.96 -72.40 -6.30
CA MET A 1 -32.99 -73.02 -7.18
C MET A 1 -33.30 -72.04 -8.28
N THR A 2 -32.53 -72.08 -9.37
CA THR A 2 -32.83 -72.74 -10.67
C THR A 2 -33.94 -72.05 -11.48
N MET A 3 -33.55 -71.68 -12.70
CA MET A 3 -34.30 -71.20 -13.88
C MET A 3 -35.69 -71.87 -14.07
N HIS A 4 -36.66 -71.32 -14.82
CA HIS A 4 -36.58 -71.03 -16.26
C HIS A 4 -37.94 -70.52 -16.79
N ARG A 5 -37.90 -69.88 -17.98
CA ARG A 5 -38.85 -69.98 -19.13
C ARG A 5 -40.21 -69.25 -19.05
N THR A 6 -40.84 -68.75 -20.13
CA THR A 6 -40.56 -68.37 -21.53
C THR A 6 -41.89 -67.87 -22.14
N ASP A 7 -41.80 -67.05 -23.19
CA ASP A 7 -42.69 -66.99 -24.39
C ASP A 7 -44.16 -66.50 -24.27
N VAL A 8 -44.89 -66.00 -25.28
CA VAL A 8 -44.76 -65.49 -26.68
C VAL A 8 -46.19 -65.02 -27.08
N GLY A 9 -46.33 -64.08 -28.03
CA GLY A 9 -47.53 -63.89 -28.89
C GLY A 9 -47.99 -62.43 -28.96
N VAL A 10 -47.76 -61.61 -30.01
CA VAL A 10 -48.10 -61.65 -31.45
C VAL A 10 -49.61 -61.64 -31.75
N ALA A 11 -50.16 -60.51 -32.23
CA ALA A 11 -50.75 -60.35 -33.58
C ALA A 11 -51.72 -59.15 -33.77
N ARG A 12 -51.54 -58.43 -34.90
CA ARG A 12 -52.51 -57.65 -35.73
C ARG A 12 -53.11 -56.36 -35.11
N GLY A 13 -53.11 -55.18 -35.71
CA GLY A 13 -52.89 -54.74 -37.10
C GLY A 13 -54.20 -54.25 -37.71
N TYR A 14 -54.43 -52.92 -37.82
CA TYR A 14 -55.29 -52.27 -38.83
C TYR A 14 -54.88 -50.80 -39.02
N ARG A 15 -55.17 -50.29 -40.21
CA ARG A 15 -54.49 -49.21 -40.95
C ARG A 15 -55.48 -48.09 -41.30
N TYR A 16 -55.01 -46.84 -41.26
CA TYR A 16 -55.52 -45.58 -41.87
C TYR A 16 -56.87 -45.05 -41.34
N VAL A 17 -57.05 -43.76 -41.04
CA VAL A 17 -57.02 -42.62 -41.98
C VAL A 17 -56.62 -41.30 -41.28
N VAL A 18 -55.94 -40.46 -42.08
CA VAL A 18 -55.45 -39.10 -41.84
C VAL A 18 -56.57 -38.11 -41.49
N GLY A 19 -56.34 -37.28 -40.48
CA GLY A 19 -57.13 -36.08 -40.20
C GLY A 19 -56.28 -35.09 -39.41
N ALA A 20 -55.75 -34.08 -40.11
CA ALA A 20 -54.92 -33.03 -39.55
C ALA A 20 -55.74 -32.05 -38.70
N VAL A 21 -55.31 -31.84 -37.46
CA VAL A 21 -55.58 -30.60 -36.71
C VAL A 21 -54.28 -30.18 -36.03
N LEU A 22 -53.64 -29.16 -36.61
CA LEU A 22 -52.56 -28.40 -36.01
C LEU A 22 -53.13 -27.55 -34.87
N VAL A 23 -52.96 -28.00 -33.62
CA VAL A 23 -53.00 -27.11 -32.46
C VAL A 23 -51.57 -26.85 -32.05
N GLY A 24 -51.09 -25.65 -32.37
CA GLY A 24 -49.78 -25.16 -31.94
C GLY A 24 -49.76 -25.02 -30.43
N VAL A 25 -49.06 -25.94 -29.76
CA VAL A 25 -48.61 -25.73 -28.40
C VAL A 25 -47.39 -24.81 -28.50
N GLY A 26 -47.59 -23.54 -28.13
CA GLY A 26 -46.51 -22.60 -27.92
C GLY A 26 -45.62 -23.11 -26.79
N MET A 27 -44.49 -23.72 -27.15
CA MET A 27 -43.36 -23.87 -26.23
C MET A 27 -42.79 -22.48 -25.98
N SER A 28 -43.30 -21.81 -24.95
CA SER A 28 -42.56 -20.74 -24.28
C SER A 28 -41.28 -21.37 -23.72
N ALA A 29 -40.18 -21.25 -24.46
CA ALA A 29 -38.84 -21.49 -23.96
C ALA A 29 -38.55 -20.43 -22.89
N ALA A 30 -38.99 -20.69 -21.67
CA ALA A 30 -38.43 -20.06 -20.48
C ALA A 30 -36.98 -20.53 -20.41
N LEU A 31 -36.08 -19.74 -21.00
CA LEU A 31 -34.66 -19.77 -20.69
C LEU A 31 -34.56 -19.52 -19.19
N GLY A 32 -34.56 -20.61 -18.43
CA GLY A 32 -34.31 -20.59 -17.00
C GLY A 32 -32.94 -19.97 -16.80
N ALA A 33 -32.91 -18.70 -16.41
CA ALA A 33 -31.78 -18.12 -15.73
C ALA A 33 -31.62 -18.93 -14.44
N THR A 34 -30.83 -20.01 -14.51
CA THR A 34 -30.36 -20.68 -13.30
C THR A 34 -29.64 -19.59 -12.51
N PRO A 35 -30.10 -19.22 -11.30
CA PRO A 35 -29.34 -18.31 -10.47
C PRO A 35 -27.95 -18.92 -10.34
N SER A 36 -26.93 -18.25 -10.86
CA SER A 36 -25.55 -18.60 -10.56
C SER A 36 -25.47 -18.60 -9.06
N VAL A 37 -25.38 -19.80 -8.49
CA VAL A 37 -25.09 -19.97 -7.07
C VAL A 37 -23.75 -19.29 -6.91
N ALA A 38 -23.75 -18.07 -6.36
CA ALA A 38 -22.53 -17.40 -5.95
C ALA A 38 -21.96 -18.29 -4.85
N GLY A 39 -21.14 -19.27 -5.26
CA GLY A 39 -20.49 -20.18 -4.34
C GLY A 39 -19.74 -19.33 -3.34
N ALA A 40 -20.05 -19.50 -2.05
CA ALA A 40 -19.25 -18.90 -1.00
C ALA A 40 -17.80 -19.31 -1.23
N GLN A 41 -16.96 -18.36 -1.65
CA GLN A 41 -15.53 -18.59 -1.80
C GLN A 41 -14.94 -18.59 -0.40
N TRP A 42 -14.75 -19.78 0.16
CA TRP A 42 -13.98 -19.94 1.39
C TRP A 42 -12.52 -19.61 1.08
N SER A 43 -11.98 -18.62 1.79
CA SER A 43 -10.54 -18.32 1.79
C SER A 43 -9.98 -18.70 3.15
N THR A 44 -8.94 -19.53 3.18
CA THR A 44 -8.21 -19.89 4.40
C THR A 44 -6.98 -19.01 4.51
N SER A 45 -7.07 -17.95 5.30
CA SER A 45 -5.91 -17.11 5.64
C SER A 45 -5.40 -17.52 7.01
N TYR A 46 -4.14 -17.93 7.09
CA TYR A 46 -3.46 -18.20 8.36
C TYR A 46 -2.67 -16.95 8.78
N GLU A 47 -2.64 -16.65 10.08
CA GLU A 47 -1.75 -15.60 10.60
C GLU A 47 -0.30 -15.91 10.24
N GLN A 48 0.45 -14.88 9.87
CA GLN A 48 1.88 -14.99 9.61
C GLN A 48 2.66 -14.66 10.87
N MET A 49 3.66 -15.48 11.17
CA MET A 49 4.49 -15.33 12.36
C MET A 49 5.90 -14.89 11.98
N TYR A 50 6.47 -14.02 12.81
CA TYR A 50 7.87 -13.63 12.73
C TYR A 50 8.77 -14.86 12.71
N LEU A 51 9.84 -14.84 11.91
CA LEU A 51 10.94 -15.77 12.15
C LEU A 51 11.54 -15.47 13.53
N PRO A 52 11.53 -16.39 14.50
CA PRO A 52 12.02 -16.09 15.83
C PRO A 52 13.53 -15.85 15.80
N GLY A 53 13.98 -14.72 16.36
CA GLY A 53 15.40 -14.39 16.45
C GLY A 53 15.67 -13.38 17.55
N ARG A 54 16.91 -13.37 18.05
CA ARG A 54 17.34 -12.39 19.09
C ARG A 54 17.36 -10.95 18.59
N PHE A 55 17.36 -10.76 17.28
CA PHE A 55 17.30 -9.45 16.64
C PHE A 55 15.88 -8.85 16.65
N ASN A 56 14.82 -9.66 16.80
CA ASN A 56 13.45 -9.17 16.74
C ASN A 56 13.23 -8.03 17.73
N TRP A 57 12.54 -6.99 17.27
CA TRP A 57 12.23 -5.74 17.99
C TRP A 57 13.39 -4.78 18.20
N THR A 58 14.60 -5.08 17.71
CA THR A 58 15.76 -4.18 17.88
C THR A 58 15.53 -2.82 17.23
N PHE A 59 14.84 -2.74 16.09
CA PHE A 59 14.54 -1.47 15.45
C PHE A 59 13.53 -0.66 16.27
N ARG A 60 12.50 -1.31 16.80
CA ARG A 60 11.53 -0.68 17.71
C ARG A 60 12.20 -0.09 18.95
N ASP A 61 13.12 -0.82 19.54
CA ASP A 61 13.82 -0.40 20.75
C ASP A 61 14.81 0.74 20.48
N SER A 62 15.52 0.66 19.35
CA SER A 62 16.57 1.62 18.99
C SER A 62 16.03 2.87 18.29
N TYR A 63 14.94 2.76 17.54
CA TYR A 63 14.36 3.82 16.70
C TYR A 63 12.84 3.93 16.88
N PRO A 64 12.31 4.07 18.11
CA PRO A 64 10.87 3.99 18.38
C PRO A 64 10.04 5.06 17.66
N GLY A 65 10.63 6.22 17.34
CA GLY A 65 9.96 7.27 16.58
C GLY A 65 9.71 6.86 15.12
N ALA A 66 10.67 6.19 14.49
CA ALA A 66 10.54 5.70 13.12
C ALA A 66 9.66 4.45 13.05
N ASP A 67 9.85 3.48 13.97
CA ASP A 67 9.02 2.25 14.04
C ASP A 67 7.52 2.56 14.13
N ARG A 68 7.13 3.53 14.96
CA ARG A 68 5.71 3.89 15.12
C ARG A 68 5.10 4.47 13.85
N LEU A 69 5.89 5.11 12.98
CA LEU A 69 5.35 5.61 11.70
C LEU A 69 4.84 4.46 10.84
N PHE A 70 5.42 3.26 10.92
CA PHE A 70 4.93 2.10 10.18
C PHE A 70 3.49 1.75 10.58
N ALA A 71 3.14 1.80 11.87
CA ALA A 71 1.75 1.57 12.31
C ALA A 71 0.77 2.63 11.77
N ALA A 72 1.25 3.87 11.54
CA ALA A 72 0.45 4.90 10.89
C ALA A 72 0.37 4.73 9.36
N PHE A 73 1.40 4.15 8.73
CA PHE A 73 1.42 3.83 7.31
C PHE A 73 0.48 2.69 6.98
N ASP A 74 0.46 1.64 7.81
CA ASP A 74 -0.50 0.53 7.76
C ASP A 74 -1.94 1.08 7.78
N TYR A 75 -2.26 1.97 8.73
CA TYR A 75 -3.57 2.65 8.76
C TYR A 75 -3.86 3.38 7.45
N GLY A 76 -2.89 4.12 6.91
CA GLY A 76 -3.05 4.91 5.71
C GLY A 76 -3.39 4.07 4.48
N HIS A 77 -2.75 2.91 4.31
CA HIS A 77 -3.09 1.96 3.25
C HIS A 77 -4.47 1.32 3.50
N ALA A 78 -4.73 0.84 4.72
CA ALA A 78 -6.00 0.21 5.06
C ALA A 78 -7.20 1.15 4.85
N ILE A 79 -7.14 2.39 5.35
CA ILE A 79 -8.24 3.34 5.16
C ILE A 79 -8.43 3.73 3.70
N LEU A 80 -7.34 3.82 2.91
CA LEU A 80 -7.44 4.07 1.48
C LEU A 80 -8.24 2.97 0.79
N TYR A 81 -7.90 1.71 1.04
CA TYR A 81 -8.59 0.56 0.44
C TYR A 81 -10.04 0.45 0.88
N GLU A 82 -10.32 0.68 2.16
CA GLU A 82 -11.69 0.67 2.67
C GLU A 82 -12.55 1.75 1.99
N ARG A 83 -12.01 2.95 1.82
CA ARG A 83 -12.75 4.05 1.19
C ARG A 83 -13.00 3.78 -0.28
N LEU A 84 -11.96 3.44 -1.05
CA LEU A 84 -12.09 3.19 -2.49
C LEU A 84 -12.93 1.95 -2.79
N TYR A 85 -12.93 0.93 -1.92
CA TYR A 85 -13.78 -0.24 -2.13
C TYR A 85 -15.26 0.03 -1.84
N ASN A 86 -15.58 0.77 -0.78
CA ASN A 86 -16.97 1.09 -0.45
C ASN A 86 -17.57 2.14 -1.38
N ASP A 87 -16.74 3.05 -1.88
CA ASP A 87 -17.15 4.08 -2.82
C ASP A 87 -15.99 4.34 -3.81
N ALA A 88 -16.08 3.75 -4.99
CA ALA A 88 -15.08 3.95 -6.05
C ALA A 88 -15.02 5.42 -6.52
N HIS A 89 -16.07 6.19 -6.25
CA HIS A 89 -16.15 7.63 -6.51
C HIS A 89 -16.17 8.43 -5.21
N ALA A 90 -15.53 7.91 -4.15
CA ALA A 90 -15.40 8.59 -2.87
C ALA A 90 -15.11 10.07 -3.16
N PRO A 91 -15.99 11.00 -2.76
CA PRO A 91 -15.84 12.41 -3.10
C PRO A 91 -14.42 12.85 -2.81
N THR A 92 -13.79 13.62 -3.70
CA THR A 92 -12.39 14.03 -3.56
C THR A 92 -12.07 14.55 -2.15
N PHE A 93 -13.02 15.29 -1.55
CA PHE A 93 -12.98 15.76 -0.17
C PHE A 93 -12.73 14.65 0.88
N GLU A 94 -13.31 13.46 0.72
CA GLU A 94 -13.17 12.34 1.66
C GLU A 94 -11.71 11.92 1.81
N LEU A 95 -11.03 11.65 0.68
CA LEU A 95 -9.63 11.22 0.69
C LEU A 95 -8.67 12.42 0.79
N GLU A 96 -8.76 13.41 -0.10
CA GLU A 96 -7.79 14.49 -0.22
C GLU A 96 -7.84 15.52 0.92
N GLU A 97 -8.96 15.58 1.66
CA GLU A 97 -9.12 16.49 2.79
C GLU A 97 -9.38 15.76 4.10
N ARG A 98 -10.47 15.00 4.25
CA ARG A 98 -10.86 14.46 5.55
C ARG A 98 -9.85 13.43 6.07
N GLU A 99 -9.64 12.36 5.31
CA GLU A 99 -8.71 11.30 5.70
C GLU A 99 -7.26 11.82 5.64
N TYR A 100 -6.88 12.55 4.59
CA TYR A 100 -5.55 13.16 4.49
C TYR A 100 -5.23 14.05 5.71
N ASN A 101 -6.14 14.94 6.13
CA ASN A 101 -5.92 15.81 7.29
C ASN A 101 -5.90 15.03 8.59
N PHE A 102 -6.76 14.02 8.76
CA PHE A 102 -6.71 13.16 9.93
C PHE A 102 -5.34 12.48 10.05
N ILE A 103 -4.87 11.88 8.96
CA ILE A 103 -3.61 11.16 8.94
C ILE A 103 -2.45 12.11 9.21
N THR A 104 -2.33 13.20 8.46
CA THR A 104 -1.16 14.09 8.53
C THR A 104 -1.13 14.98 9.75
N LYS A 105 -2.29 15.45 10.23
CA LYS A 105 -2.37 16.41 11.35
C LYS A 105 -2.64 15.74 12.70
N LYS A 106 -3.07 14.47 12.74
CA LYS A 106 -3.31 13.74 13.99
C LYS A 106 -2.49 12.46 14.06
N LEU A 107 -2.68 11.53 13.13
CA LEU A 107 -2.08 10.20 13.23
C LEU A 107 -0.55 10.22 13.14
N LEU A 108 0.03 10.89 12.14
CA LEU A 108 1.49 10.99 11.97
C LEU A 108 2.17 11.92 12.98
N VAL A 109 1.39 12.77 13.66
CA VAL A 109 1.86 13.59 14.78
C VAL A 109 2.02 12.73 16.04
N SER A 110 1.08 11.81 16.30
CA SER A 110 1.11 10.90 17.44
C SER A 110 0.80 9.46 17.02
N PRO A 111 1.76 8.79 16.34
CA PRO A 111 1.50 7.48 15.78
C PRO A 111 1.33 6.41 16.88
N PRO A 112 0.52 5.36 16.62
CA PRO A 112 0.29 4.27 17.56
C PRO A 112 1.61 3.63 18.02
N ARG A 113 1.65 3.18 19.27
CA ARG A 113 2.84 2.49 19.83
C ARG A 113 2.91 1.02 19.43
N LEU A 114 1.76 0.44 19.10
CA LEU A 114 1.61 -0.95 18.72
C LEU A 114 1.07 -1.00 17.28
N PRO A 115 1.43 -2.04 16.51
CA PRO A 115 0.80 -2.32 15.24
C PRO A 115 -0.73 -2.36 15.38
N LEU A 116 -1.41 -1.84 14.35
CA LEU A 116 -2.87 -1.90 14.27
C LEU A 116 -3.27 -3.20 13.59
N GLU A 117 -4.42 -3.75 13.97
CA GLU A 117 -5.06 -4.80 13.19
C GLU A 117 -5.70 -4.16 11.96
N GLU A 118 -5.02 -4.21 10.82
CA GLU A 118 -5.47 -3.57 9.57
C GLU A 118 -6.86 -4.09 9.15
N ALA A 119 -7.16 -5.39 9.33
CA ALA A 119 -8.49 -5.91 8.99
C ALA A 119 -9.64 -5.29 9.81
N ALA A 120 -9.35 -4.65 10.94
CA ALA A 120 -10.33 -3.89 11.71
C ALA A 120 -10.58 -2.47 11.16
N ILE A 121 -9.72 -2.00 10.25
CA ILE A 121 -9.84 -0.70 9.55
C ILE A 121 -10.40 -0.95 8.15
N GLU A 122 -9.80 -1.87 7.39
CA GLU A 122 -10.19 -2.23 6.02
C GLU A 122 -11.17 -3.41 5.97
N VAL A 123 -12.23 -3.32 6.76
CA VAL A 123 -13.17 -4.44 7.00
C VAL A 123 -13.75 -5.01 5.72
N ASN A 124 -14.20 -4.17 4.78
CA ASN A 124 -14.86 -4.63 3.57
C ASN A 124 -13.86 -5.06 2.50
N TYR A 125 -12.74 -4.34 2.38
CA TYR A 125 -11.66 -4.76 1.49
C TYR A 125 -11.04 -6.10 1.92
N ALA A 126 -10.74 -6.29 3.21
CA ALA A 126 -10.18 -7.53 3.75
C ALA A 126 -11.12 -8.73 3.56
N LYS A 127 -12.44 -8.53 3.61
CA LYS A 127 -13.43 -9.57 3.26
C LYS A 127 -13.43 -9.90 1.78
N MET A 128 -13.23 -8.90 0.92
CA MET A 128 -13.30 -9.04 -0.53
C MET A 128 -12.02 -9.63 -1.13
N ALA A 129 -10.84 -9.23 -0.66
CA ALA A 129 -9.54 -9.69 -1.16
C ALA A 129 -8.58 -10.10 -0.03
N PRO A 130 -8.96 -11.08 0.81
CA PRO A 130 -8.11 -11.52 1.93
C PRO A 130 -6.74 -12.02 1.46
N GLU A 131 -6.63 -12.60 0.26
CA GLU A 131 -5.36 -13.09 -0.27
C GLU A 131 -4.38 -11.95 -0.56
N ALA A 132 -4.85 -10.88 -1.22
CA ALA A 132 -4.03 -9.71 -1.53
C ALA A 132 -3.61 -8.99 -0.24
N LYS A 133 -4.53 -8.88 0.73
CA LYS A 133 -4.21 -8.39 2.07
C LYS A 133 -3.06 -9.18 2.70
N MET A 134 -3.16 -10.51 2.74
CA MET A 134 -2.15 -11.36 3.37
C MET A 134 -0.78 -11.26 2.69
N MET A 135 -0.73 -10.95 1.39
CA MET A 135 0.53 -10.65 0.70
C MET A 135 1.20 -9.40 1.25
N PHE A 136 0.42 -8.32 1.45
CA PHE A 136 0.91 -7.07 2.03
C PHE A 136 1.41 -7.30 3.46
N ASP A 137 0.61 -7.94 4.31
CA ASP A 137 0.98 -8.25 5.70
C ASP A 137 2.29 -9.07 5.75
N TRP A 138 2.46 -10.04 4.84
CA TRP A 138 3.66 -10.89 4.80
C TRP A 138 4.91 -10.13 4.39
N ALA A 139 4.81 -9.23 3.41
CA ALA A 139 5.93 -8.41 2.96
C ALA A 139 6.27 -7.29 3.97
N HIS A 140 5.26 -6.71 4.64
CA HIS A 140 5.46 -5.77 5.74
C HIS A 140 6.19 -6.40 6.93
N LEU A 141 5.90 -7.67 7.23
CA LEU A 141 6.66 -8.43 8.22
C LEU A 141 8.13 -8.59 7.80
N LEU A 142 8.42 -8.92 6.54
CA LEU A 142 9.79 -8.97 6.02
C LEU A 142 10.50 -7.62 6.17
N HIS A 143 9.86 -6.51 5.79
CA HIS A 143 10.39 -5.15 5.99
C HIS A 143 10.83 -4.95 7.45
N ARG A 144 9.94 -5.24 8.41
CA ARG A 144 10.17 -5.10 9.85
C ARG A 144 11.34 -5.93 10.35
N GLN A 145 11.42 -7.21 9.98
CA GLN A 145 12.51 -8.08 10.42
C GLN A 145 13.86 -7.67 9.83
N ILE A 146 13.90 -7.16 8.59
CA ILE A 146 15.15 -6.64 8.02
C ILE A 146 15.60 -5.37 8.77
N TYR A 147 14.70 -4.46 9.16
CA TYR A 147 15.09 -3.33 10.01
C TYR A 147 15.67 -3.79 11.34
N ASP A 148 15.05 -4.78 11.98
CA ASP A 148 15.51 -5.35 13.24
C ASP A 148 16.94 -5.91 13.13
N VAL A 149 17.26 -6.63 12.04
CA VAL A 149 18.62 -7.11 11.79
C VAL A 149 19.60 -5.96 11.56
N LEU A 150 19.24 -4.99 10.72
CA LEU A 150 20.13 -3.88 10.37
C LEU A 150 20.39 -2.94 11.56
N ALA A 151 19.40 -2.74 12.42
CA ALA A 151 19.51 -1.96 13.65
C ALA A 151 20.35 -2.63 14.74
N SER A 152 20.62 -3.93 14.64
CA SER A 152 21.34 -4.65 15.68
C SER A 152 22.82 -4.30 15.71
N GLU A 153 23.25 -3.66 16.81
CA GLU A 153 24.66 -3.36 17.11
C GLU A 153 25.43 -4.60 17.60
N GLN A 154 24.72 -5.65 17.99
CA GLN A 154 25.33 -6.89 18.50
C GLN A 154 25.74 -7.84 17.36
N MET A 155 25.25 -7.60 16.14
CA MET A 155 25.50 -8.44 14.99
C MET A 155 26.65 -7.88 14.14
N SER A 156 27.62 -8.75 13.82
CA SER A 156 28.60 -8.43 12.78
C SER A 156 27.91 -8.31 11.42
N GLN A 157 28.54 -7.62 10.47
CA GLN A 157 27.98 -7.49 9.12
C GLN A 157 27.71 -8.86 8.46
N ALA A 158 28.63 -9.83 8.61
CA ALA A 158 28.45 -11.18 8.08
C ALA A 158 27.25 -11.91 8.72
N ALA A 159 27.00 -11.70 10.02
CA ALA A 159 25.81 -12.24 10.68
C ALA A 159 24.53 -11.58 10.18
N LYS A 160 24.55 -10.26 9.93
CA LYS A 160 23.43 -9.53 9.31
C LYS A 160 23.11 -10.10 7.93
N ASP A 161 24.14 -10.34 7.11
CA ASP A 161 23.96 -10.89 5.76
C ASP A 161 23.32 -12.28 5.80
N ALA A 162 23.85 -13.18 6.64
CA ALA A 162 23.32 -14.53 6.79
C ALA A 162 21.87 -14.53 7.28
N THR A 163 21.56 -13.66 8.25
CA THR A 163 20.21 -13.55 8.82
C THR A 163 19.22 -12.97 7.82
N ILE A 164 19.61 -11.96 7.03
CA ILE A 164 18.74 -11.41 5.98
C ILE A 164 18.49 -12.44 4.87
N ALA A 165 19.50 -13.23 4.50
CA ALA A 165 19.30 -14.34 3.56
C ALA A 165 18.32 -15.40 4.12
N GLU A 166 18.41 -15.71 5.41
CA GLU A 166 17.46 -16.61 6.09
C GLU A 166 16.04 -16.03 6.13
N LEU A 167 15.89 -14.73 6.43
CA LEU A 167 14.60 -14.04 6.41
C LEU A 167 13.95 -14.07 5.03
N VAL A 168 14.72 -13.81 3.96
CA VAL A 168 14.24 -13.90 2.57
C VAL A 168 13.86 -15.35 2.23
N ALA A 169 14.66 -16.33 2.64
CA ALA A 169 14.33 -17.75 2.43
C ALA A 169 13.04 -18.16 3.16
N TYR A 170 12.87 -17.74 4.42
CA TYR A 170 11.67 -17.98 5.21
C TYR A 170 10.44 -17.30 4.58
N TYR A 171 10.57 -16.04 4.18
CA TYR A 171 9.52 -15.32 3.45
C TYR A 171 9.05 -16.09 2.20
N LYS A 172 9.98 -16.67 1.45
CA LYS A 172 9.68 -17.46 0.24
C LYS A 172 9.08 -18.84 0.50
N THR A 173 9.00 -19.30 1.76
CA THR A 173 8.30 -20.56 2.09
C THR A 173 6.79 -20.48 1.87
N ARG A 174 6.25 -19.26 1.70
CA ARG A 174 4.85 -18.99 1.36
C ARG A 174 4.72 -18.44 -0.05
N PRO A 175 4.94 -19.26 -1.10
CA PRO A 175 4.84 -18.81 -2.49
C PRO A 175 3.43 -18.36 -2.89
N ASP A 176 2.41 -18.73 -2.10
CA ASP A 176 1.04 -18.25 -2.22
C ASP A 176 0.86 -16.79 -1.77
N LEU A 177 1.78 -16.25 -0.95
CA LEU A 177 1.78 -14.86 -0.47
C LEU A 177 2.98 -14.04 -0.95
N ALA A 178 4.14 -14.67 -1.14
CA ALA A 178 5.39 -13.98 -1.41
C ALA A 178 5.38 -13.30 -2.77
N PHE A 179 5.61 -12.00 -2.77
CA PHE A 179 5.99 -11.25 -3.96
C PHE A 179 7.23 -11.86 -4.62
N SER A 180 7.27 -11.76 -5.95
CA SER A 180 8.36 -12.30 -6.76
C SER A 180 9.71 -11.66 -6.41
N SER A 181 10.76 -12.48 -6.42
CA SER A 181 12.16 -12.05 -6.38
C SER A 181 12.67 -11.50 -7.73
N VAL A 182 11.81 -11.49 -8.76
CA VAL A 182 12.12 -10.98 -10.10
C VAL A 182 11.47 -9.61 -10.27
N PRO A 183 12.20 -8.58 -10.75
CA PRO A 183 11.64 -7.24 -10.84
C PRO A 183 10.56 -7.21 -11.93
N LYS A 184 9.43 -6.59 -11.60
CA LYS A 184 8.33 -6.39 -12.53
C LYS A 184 8.54 -5.14 -13.36
N ASN A 185 8.13 -5.20 -14.62
CA ASN A 185 8.26 -4.12 -15.56
C ASN A 185 7.10 -3.13 -15.46
N MET A 186 7.27 -1.98 -16.12
CA MET A 186 6.30 -0.89 -16.08
C MET A 186 4.96 -1.22 -16.72
N GLU A 187 4.91 -2.21 -17.61
CA GLU A 187 3.66 -2.65 -18.24
C GLU A 187 2.69 -3.24 -17.21
N LEU A 188 3.18 -3.96 -16.20
CA LEU A 188 2.32 -4.49 -15.14
C LEU A 188 1.77 -3.39 -14.23
N MET A 189 2.58 -2.37 -13.95
CA MET A 189 2.22 -1.31 -13.03
C MET A 189 1.36 -0.22 -13.69
N GLU A 190 1.80 0.32 -14.83
CA GLU A 190 1.21 1.49 -15.47
C GLU A 190 0.66 1.23 -16.89
N GLY A 191 0.84 0.03 -17.44
CA GLY A 191 0.35 -0.35 -18.77
C GLY A 191 -1.04 -0.98 -18.80
N GLN A 192 -1.68 -1.16 -17.64
CA GLN A 192 -2.98 -1.83 -17.57
C GLN A 192 -4.12 -0.85 -17.86
N PRO A 193 -5.29 -1.32 -18.34
CA PRO A 193 -6.43 -0.44 -18.65
C PRO A 193 -6.93 0.41 -17.48
N TYR A 194 -6.65 -0.03 -16.24
CA TYR A 194 -7.06 0.68 -15.04
C TYR A 194 -6.00 1.64 -14.47
N SER A 195 -4.77 1.59 -15.00
CA SER A 195 -3.61 2.28 -14.42
C SER A 195 -3.79 3.79 -14.33
N LEU A 196 -3.11 4.40 -13.34
CA LEU A 196 -3.07 5.84 -13.05
C LEU A 196 -4.38 6.44 -12.49
N ALA A 197 -5.48 5.69 -12.45
CA ALA A 197 -6.77 6.19 -11.99
C ALA A 197 -6.69 6.81 -10.58
N PHE A 198 -6.02 6.14 -9.64
CA PHE A 198 -5.92 6.63 -8.28
C PHE A 198 -5.11 7.93 -8.20
N ARG A 199 -3.93 7.98 -8.83
CA ARG A 199 -3.05 9.16 -8.75
C ARG A 199 -3.62 10.38 -9.46
N HIS A 200 -4.44 10.18 -10.50
CA HIS A 200 -5.12 11.28 -11.19
C HIS A 200 -6.29 11.81 -10.39
N ALA A 201 -7.08 10.93 -9.77
CA ALA A 201 -8.24 11.32 -8.97
C ALA A 201 -7.86 11.88 -7.58
N TYR A 202 -6.79 11.37 -6.97
CA TYR A 202 -6.40 11.65 -5.58
C TYR A 202 -4.88 11.91 -5.45
N PRO A 203 -4.37 13.02 -6.03
CA PRO A 203 -2.94 13.28 -6.11
C PRO A 203 -2.24 13.56 -4.77
N LYS A 204 -2.91 14.11 -3.74
CA LYS A 204 -2.29 14.28 -2.41
C LYS A 204 -2.25 12.97 -1.65
N PHE A 205 -3.30 12.16 -1.73
CA PHE A 205 -3.30 10.86 -1.06
C PHE A 205 -2.29 9.93 -1.74
N ASN A 206 -2.22 9.90 -3.07
CA ASN A 206 -1.16 9.17 -3.77
C ASN A 206 0.25 9.65 -3.38
N GLY A 207 0.48 10.97 -3.35
CA GLY A 207 1.76 11.52 -2.88
C GLY A 207 2.10 11.13 -1.43
N LEU A 208 1.10 11.00 -0.57
CA LEU A 208 1.26 10.54 0.81
C LEU A 208 1.69 9.07 0.87
N ILE A 209 1.04 8.20 0.10
CA ILE A 209 1.40 6.78 0.01
C ILE A 209 2.83 6.61 -0.52
N TRP A 210 3.19 7.32 -1.59
CA TRP A 210 4.58 7.30 -2.06
C TRP A 210 5.57 7.90 -1.05
N GLY A 211 5.16 8.89 -0.25
CA GLY A 211 5.94 9.37 0.88
C GLY A 211 6.21 8.27 1.92
N TYR A 212 5.25 7.37 2.15
CA TYR A 212 5.44 6.21 3.02
C TYR A 212 6.46 5.25 2.43
N HIS A 213 6.28 4.87 1.17
CA HIS A 213 7.19 3.97 0.46
C HIS A 213 8.62 4.54 0.48
N TRP A 214 8.77 5.85 0.20
CA TRP A 214 10.05 6.55 0.28
C TRP A 214 10.69 6.41 1.66
N LEU A 215 9.96 6.65 2.74
CA LEU A 215 10.52 6.52 4.08
C LEU A 215 10.85 5.07 4.42
N GLN A 216 9.96 4.12 4.08
CA GLN A 216 10.20 2.69 4.31
C GLN A 216 11.54 2.29 3.68
N VAL A 217 11.73 2.47 2.37
CA VAL A 217 13.01 2.08 1.76
C VAL A 217 14.17 2.99 2.16
N GLY A 218 13.90 4.27 2.38
CA GLY A 218 14.90 5.27 2.76
C GLY A 218 15.55 5.03 4.11
N LEU A 219 14.88 4.36 5.04
CA LEU A 219 15.46 4.00 6.34
C LEU A 219 16.56 2.93 6.24
N TYR A 220 16.62 2.14 5.17
CA TYR A 220 17.69 1.17 4.98
C TYR A 220 19.05 1.81 4.77
N GLU A 221 19.10 2.89 3.99
CA GLU A 221 20.37 3.52 3.63
C GLU A 221 21.16 4.04 4.84
N PRO A 222 20.62 4.86 5.75
CA PRO A 222 21.36 5.30 6.93
C PRO A 222 21.76 4.15 7.86
N LEU A 223 20.95 3.09 7.97
CA LEU A 223 21.31 1.89 8.74
C LEU A 223 22.49 1.13 8.13
N MET A 224 22.63 1.18 6.82
CA MET A 224 23.70 0.53 6.06
C MET A 224 25.00 1.34 6.08
N ILE A 225 24.94 2.64 5.84
CA ILE A 225 26.14 3.47 5.63
C ILE A 225 26.72 4.07 6.91
N GLY A 226 25.92 4.19 7.98
CA GLY A 226 26.39 4.74 9.25
C GLY A 226 27.48 3.86 9.86
N ALA A 227 28.65 4.44 10.13
CA ALA A 227 29.79 3.74 10.69
C ALA A 227 29.68 3.55 12.22
N SER A 228 28.84 4.36 12.88
CA SER A 228 28.55 4.30 14.32
C SER A 228 27.04 4.30 14.59
N GLN A 229 26.66 3.93 15.81
CA GLN A 229 25.28 4.00 16.27
C GLN A 229 24.74 5.45 16.17
N GLU A 230 25.56 6.43 16.56
CA GLU A 230 25.23 7.85 16.50
C GLU A 230 24.97 8.33 15.07
N GLU A 231 25.80 7.91 14.10
CA GLU A 231 25.59 8.24 12.69
C GLU A 231 24.31 7.62 12.13
N ARG A 232 24.01 6.36 12.48
CA ARG A 232 22.75 5.72 12.08
C ARG A 232 21.54 6.44 12.69
N GLN A 233 21.61 6.83 13.96
CA GLN A 233 20.57 7.62 14.64
C GLN A 233 20.35 8.96 13.96
N ALA A 234 21.42 9.69 13.66
CA ALA A 234 21.33 10.96 12.96
C ALA A 234 20.74 10.78 11.55
N GLY A 235 21.15 9.75 10.82
CA GLY A 235 20.64 9.44 9.48
C GLY A 235 19.15 9.07 9.48
N VAL A 236 18.71 8.20 10.39
CA VAL A 236 17.29 7.85 10.56
C VAL A 236 16.47 9.08 10.94
N ALA A 237 16.95 9.90 11.88
CA ALA A 237 16.27 11.14 12.27
C ALA A 237 16.17 12.14 11.11
N ALA A 238 17.21 12.24 10.27
CA ALA A 238 17.20 13.08 9.08
C ALA A 238 16.18 12.59 8.04
N ALA A 239 16.12 11.28 7.76
CA ALA A 239 15.13 10.68 6.86
C ALA A 239 13.70 10.92 7.36
N VAL A 240 13.44 10.70 8.65
CA VAL A 240 12.13 10.99 9.27
C VAL A 240 11.78 12.48 9.17
N THR A 241 12.75 13.36 9.41
CA THR A 241 12.54 14.81 9.28
C THR A 241 12.18 15.17 7.84
N ARG A 242 12.91 14.62 6.87
CA ARG A 242 12.65 14.83 5.45
C ARG A 242 11.26 14.36 5.03
N PHE A 243 10.85 13.18 5.47
CA PHE A 243 9.49 12.69 5.28
C PHE A 243 8.45 13.67 5.82
N ARG A 244 8.63 14.19 7.05
CA ARG A 244 7.71 15.19 7.62
C ARG A 244 7.66 16.47 6.79
N GLN A 245 8.80 16.94 6.28
CA GLN A 245 8.85 18.13 5.42
C GLN A 245 8.11 17.92 4.09
N MET A 246 8.01 16.68 3.55
CA MET A 246 7.21 16.40 2.35
C MET A 246 5.72 16.72 2.56
N LEU A 247 5.25 16.70 3.82
CA LEU A 247 3.85 16.89 4.18
C LEU A 247 3.47 18.36 4.41
N GLU A 248 4.44 19.27 4.54
CA GLU A 248 4.20 20.68 4.90
C GLU A 248 3.52 21.48 3.78
N ASP A 249 3.90 21.23 2.52
CA ASP A 249 3.34 21.88 1.33
C ASP A 249 2.82 20.82 0.35
N ALA A 250 1.90 20.00 0.83
CA ALA A 250 1.40 18.89 0.06
C ALA A 250 0.40 19.33 -1.03
N PRO A 251 0.52 18.80 -2.26
CA PRO A 251 1.37 17.67 -2.61
C PRO A 251 2.76 18.05 -3.16
N GLU A 252 3.12 19.33 -3.27
CA GLU A 252 4.24 19.83 -4.07
C GLU A 252 5.57 19.08 -3.84
N HIS A 253 5.96 18.90 -2.57
CA HIS A 253 7.20 18.25 -2.17
C HIS A 253 7.15 16.72 -2.08
N MET A 254 5.96 16.12 -2.27
CA MET A 254 5.80 14.67 -2.28
C MET A 254 6.31 14.09 -3.61
N PRO A 255 6.70 12.79 -3.62
CA PRO A 255 7.08 12.10 -4.84
C PRO A 255 6.05 12.29 -5.96
N ARG A 256 6.54 12.37 -7.20
CA ARG A 256 5.79 12.46 -8.46
C ARG A 256 5.79 11.14 -9.23
N VAL A 257 6.67 10.21 -8.85
CA VAL A 257 6.71 8.80 -9.29
C VAL A 257 6.99 7.90 -8.09
N MET A 258 6.67 6.60 -8.22
CA MET A 258 6.92 5.64 -7.16
C MET A 258 8.43 5.60 -6.80
N PRO A 259 8.78 5.70 -5.51
CA PRO A 259 10.17 5.59 -5.07
C PRO A 259 10.71 4.17 -5.31
N MET A 260 11.79 4.06 -6.07
CA MET A 260 12.50 2.79 -6.29
C MET A 260 13.56 2.57 -5.22
N THR A 261 13.60 1.39 -4.62
CA THR A 261 14.60 1.02 -3.61
C THR A 261 16.02 1.18 -4.15
N ALA A 262 16.26 0.82 -5.41
CA ALA A 262 17.56 0.98 -6.08
C ALA A 262 18.07 2.43 -6.11
N ALA A 263 17.17 3.41 -6.22
CA ALA A 263 17.52 4.83 -6.25
C ALA A 263 17.59 5.44 -4.84
N ILE A 264 16.66 5.07 -3.96
CA ILE A 264 16.53 5.67 -2.62
C ILE A 264 17.52 5.08 -1.62
N ALA A 265 17.78 3.77 -1.71
CA ALA A 265 18.68 3.01 -0.84
C ALA A 265 19.66 2.15 -1.67
N PRO A 266 20.59 2.79 -2.41
CA PRO A 266 21.48 2.09 -3.33
C PRO A 266 22.44 1.11 -2.64
N THR A 267 22.94 1.43 -1.44
CA THR A 267 23.84 0.52 -0.70
C THR A 267 23.09 -0.72 -0.24
N PHE A 268 21.86 -0.54 0.26
CA PHE A 268 20.97 -1.65 0.59
C PHE A 268 20.67 -2.51 -0.64
N SER A 269 20.25 -1.89 -1.73
CA SER A 269 19.87 -2.58 -2.97
C SER A 269 21.01 -3.38 -3.58
N LYS A 270 22.23 -2.83 -3.56
CA LYS A 270 23.41 -3.55 -4.05
C LYS A 270 23.73 -4.78 -3.19
N ARG A 271 23.51 -4.72 -1.88
CA ARG A 271 23.86 -5.80 -0.96
C ARG A 271 22.76 -6.86 -0.82
N TYR A 272 21.50 -6.44 -0.79
CA TYR A 272 20.32 -7.28 -0.56
C TYR A 272 19.31 -7.13 -1.71
N GLN A 273 19.81 -7.30 -2.93
CA GLN A 273 19.07 -7.04 -4.17
C GLN A 273 17.72 -7.76 -4.24
N GLU A 274 17.65 -9.02 -3.80
CA GLU A 274 16.41 -9.79 -3.79
C GLU A 274 15.33 -9.15 -2.89
N ALA A 275 15.71 -8.68 -1.70
CA ALA A 275 14.78 -7.99 -0.81
C ALA A 275 14.34 -6.64 -1.40
N ALA A 276 15.26 -5.88 -2.00
CA ALA A 276 14.93 -4.61 -2.65
C ALA A 276 13.92 -4.79 -3.80
N ILE A 277 14.08 -5.84 -4.61
CA ILE A 277 13.14 -6.19 -5.68
C ILE A 277 11.76 -6.57 -5.11
N ILE A 278 11.74 -7.38 -4.05
CA ILE A 278 10.50 -7.76 -3.37
C ILE A 278 9.73 -6.53 -2.89
N PHE A 279 10.45 -5.53 -2.34
CA PHE A 279 9.85 -4.29 -1.84
C PHE A 279 9.35 -3.36 -2.95
N ASP A 280 10.07 -3.25 -4.06
CA ASP A 280 9.56 -2.49 -5.21
C ASP A 280 8.32 -3.16 -5.82
N ASN A 281 8.29 -4.50 -5.88
CA ASN A 281 7.11 -5.26 -6.32
C ASN A 281 5.92 -5.06 -5.36
N LEU A 282 6.17 -5.04 -4.04
CA LEU A 282 5.18 -4.74 -3.01
C LEU A 282 4.57 -3.34 -3.23
N HIS A 283 5.41 -2.31 -3.30
CA HIS A 283 4.96 -0.92 -3.45
C HIS A 283 4.20 -0.70 -4.76
N ALA A 284 4.67 -1.29 -5.85
CA ALA A 284 3.97 -1.25 -7.13
C ALA A 284 2.58 -1.91 -7.06
N MET A 285 2.44 -3.02 -6.32
CA MET A 285 1.13 -3.66 -6.15
C MET A 285 0.18 -2.84 -5.28
N HIS A 286 0.67 -2.10 -4.28
CA HIS A 286 -0.17 -1.17 -3.52
C HIS A 286 -0.82 -0.12 -4.43
N ASP A 287 -0.05 0.43 -5.37
CA ASP A 287 -0.53 1.37 -6.40
C ASP A 287 -1.53 0.70 -7.34
N VAL A 288 -1.21 -0.49 -7.86
CA VAL A 288 -2.09 -1.23 -8.78
C VAL A 288 -3.44 -1.55 -8.13
N VAL A 289 -3.47 -1.97 -6.86
CA VAL A 289 -4.72 -2.19 -6.13
C VAL A 289 -5.50 -0.88 -6.00
N SER A 290 -4.83 0.22 -5.67
CA SER A 290 -5.47 1.54 -5.58
C SER A 290 -6.09 1.96 -6.91
N ASP A 291 -5.38 1.75 -8.02
CA ASP A 291 -5.88 2.01 -9.37
C ASP A 291 -7.10 1.14 -9.71
N ILE A 292 -7.06 -0.17 -9.42
CA ILE A 292 -8.21 -1.06 -9.63
C ILE A 292 -9.42 -0.61 -8.79
N LEU A 293 -9.21 -0.17 -7.55
CA LEU A 293 -10.27 0.29 -6.67
C LEU A 293 -10.83 1.65 -7.09
N ALA A 294 -10.02 2.57 -7.62
CA ALA A 294 -10.43 3.90 -8.08
C ALA A 294 -10.95 3.94 -9.53
N ASN A 295 -10.73 2.89 -10.34
CA ASN A 295 -11.08 2.91 -11.76
C ASN A 295 -12.49 2.35 -12.05
N ASP A 296 -13.26 3.09 -12.86
CA ASP A 296 -14.63 2.77 -13.26
C ASP A 296 -14.74 1.69 -14.33
N LEU A 297 -13.67 1.50 -15.11
CA LEU A 297 -13.57 0.43 -16.10
C LEU A 297 -13.49 -0.94 -15.44
N VAL A 298 -13.26 -1.01 -14.12
CA VAL A 298 -13.36 -2.23 -13.33
C VAL A 298 -14.65 -2.18 -12.49
N PRO A 299 -15.74 -2.81 -12.95
CA PRO A 299 -16.99 -2.86 -12.21
C PRO A 299 -16.78 -3.39 -10.79
N HIS A 300 -17.55 -2.87 -9.83
CA HIS A 300 -17.40 -3.19 -8.41
C HIS A 300 -17.36 -4.72 -8.13
N ASN A 301 -18.27 -5.47 -8.75
CA ASN A 301 -18.34 -6.93 -8.63
C ASN A 301 -17.18 -7.69 -9.30
N GLN A 302 -16.33 -7.01 -10.08
CA GLN A 302 -15.14 -7.58 -10.71
C GLN A 302 -13.84 -7.21 -10.00
N LYS A 303 -13.84 -6.23 -9.09
CA LYS A 303 -12.61 -5.74 -8.42
C LYS A 303 -11.81 -6.88 -7.78
N ARG A 304 -12.48 -7.82 -7.10
CA ARG A 304 -11.84 -9.03 -6.54
C ARG A 304 -11.05 -9.80 -7.59
N ARG A 305 -11.70 -10.14 -8.71
CA ARG A 305 -11.09 -10.96 -9.77
C ARG A 305 -9.86 -10.26 -10.33
N VAL A 306 -9.95 -8.96 -10.61
CA VAL A 306 -8.85 -8.17 -11.19
C VAL A 306 -7.70 -8.00 -10.19
N ILE A 307 -8.00 -7.77 -8.91
CA ILE A 307 -6.99 -7.73 -7.83
C ILE A 307 -6.26 -9.06 -7.72
N LEU A 308 -6.99 -10.18 -7.73
CA LEU A 308 -6.35 -11.50 -7.66
C LEU A 308 -5.51 -11.85 -8.89
N GLU A 309 -5.91 -11.36 -10.06
CA GLU A 309 -5.13 -11.48 -11.28
C GLU A 309 -3.81 -10.70 -11.17
N ALA A 310 -3.87 -9.43 -10.76
CA ALA A 310 -2.68 -8.63 -10.48
C ALA A 310 -1.80 -9.28 -9.41
N ALA A 311 -2.39 -9.73 -8.30
CA ALA A 311 -1.71 -10.42 -7.22
C ALA A 311 -0.95 -11.66 -7.72
N SER A 312 -1.57 -12.48 -8.57
CA SER A 312 -0.91 -13.62 -9.19
C SER A 312 0.29 -13.20 -10.02
N ARG A 313 0.17 -12.12 -10.80
CA ARG A 313 1.25 -11.58 -11.64
C ARG A 313 2.40 -11.02 -10.80
N TYR A 314 2.13 -10.46 -9.63
CA TYR A 314 3.17 -9.95 -8.72
C TYR A 314 3.89 -11.06 -7.94
N ARG A 315 3.27 -12.23 -7.75
CA ARG A 315 3.92 -13.41 -7.13
C ARG A 315 4.75 -14.23 -8.12
N ASP A 316 4.30 -14.35 -9.37
CA ASP A 316 4.96 -15.24 -10.32
C ASP A 316 6.33 -14.70 -10.79
N ALA A 317 7.21 -15.57 -11.30
CA ALA A 317 8.57 -15.20 -11.73
C ALA A 317 8.73 -15.08 -13.26
N THR A 318 7.64 -15.21 -14.02
CA THR A 318 7.65 -15.44 -15.47
C THR A 318 7.02 -14.30 -16.27
N SER A 319 5.92 -13.75 -15.79
CA SER A 319 5.16 -12.70 -16.45
C SER A 319 5.69 -11.32 -16.08
N TYR A 320 5.59 -10.38 -17.03
CA TYR A 320 5.92 -8.97 -16.85
C TYR A 320 7.26 -8.70 -16.15
N ARG A 321 8.27 -9.52 -16.42
CA ARG A 321 9.59 -9.39 -15.81
C ARG A 321 10.47 -8.43 -16.57
N MET A 322 11.46 -7.88 -15.89
CA MET A 322 12.59 -7.20 -16.52
C MET A 322 13.93 -7.69 -16.01
N PRO A 323 15.03 -7.43 -16.73
CA PRO A 323 16.37 -7.67 -16.22
C PRO A 323 16.64 -6.83 -14.98
N VAL A 324 17.39 -7.40 -14.03
CA VAL A 324 17.84 -6.69 -12.81
C VAL A 324 18.63 -5.43 -13.15
N SER A 325 19.48 -5.48 -14.18
CA SER A 325 20.23 -4.31 -14.64
C SER A 325 19.31 -3.19 -15.10
N GLU A 326 18.20 -3.53 -15.78
CA GLU A 326 17.22 -2.56 -16.24
C GLU A 326 16.44 -1.97 -15.06
N TRP A 327 16.03 -2.79 -14.09
CA TRP A 327 15.41 -2.35 -12.84
C TRP A 327 16.30 -1.36 -12.06
N ALA A 328 17.59 -1.66 -11.93
CA ALA A 328 18.54 -0.77 -11.27
C ALA A 328 18.67 0.58 -12.01
N THR A 329 18.77 0.56 -13.35
CA THR A 329 18.83 1.79 -14.16
C THR A 329 17.51 2.55 -14.21
N MET A 330 16.36 1.87 -14.06
CA MET A 330 15.05 2.52 -14.08
C MET A 330 14.94 3.54 -12.94
N GLY A 331 15.43 3.20 -11.75
CA GLY A 331 15.49 4.11 -10.62
C GLY A 331 16.22 5.42 -10.96
N GLU A 332 17.33 5.32 -11.70
CA GLU A 332 18.10 6.46 -12.16
C GLU A 332 17.35 7.26 -13.24
N MET A 333 16.81 6.55 -14.25
CA MET A 333 16.06 7.14 -15.36
C MET A 333 14.80 7.90 -14.92
N MET A 334 14.17 7.47 -13.83
CA MET A 334 13.00 8.16 -13.30
C MET A 334 13.36 9.42 -12.49
N GLY A 335 14.64 9.57 -12.14
CA GLY A 335 15.18 10.76 -11.47
C GLY A 335 14.84 10.81 -9.99
N ILE A 336 15.86 10.70 -9.13
CA ILE A 336 15.72 10.70 -7.67
C ILE A 336 14.95 11.93 -7.13
N ALA A 337 15.02 13.08 -7.81
CA ALA A 337 14.26 14.27 -7.47
C ALA A 337 12.73 14.04 -7.56
N ASN A 338 12.27 13.27 -8.55
CA ASN A 338 10.86 12.91 -8.71
C ASN A 338 10.40 11.88 -7.67
N MET A 339 11.34 11.19 -7.01
CA MET A 339 11.04 10.20 -5.99
C MET A 339 11.07 10.77 -4.56
N GLY A 340 11.25 12.09 -4.38
CA GLY A 340 11.37 12.72 -3.05
C GLY A 340 12.81 13.08 -2.63
N GLY A 341 13.80 12.71 -3.43
CA GLY A 341 15.22 12.96 -3.17
C GLY A 341 15.94 11.80 -2.46
N PRO A 342 17.25 11.93 -2.19
CA PRO A 342 18.02 10.89 -1.51
C PRO A 342 17.63 10.77 -0.03
N ALA A 343 17.72 9.56 0.53
CA ALA A 343 17.44 9.30 1.94
C ALA A 343 18.60 9.64 2.89
N VAL A 344 19.79 9.88 2.32
CA VAL A 344 21.02 10.28 3.03
C VAL A 344 21.63 11.48 2.33
N HIS A 345 22.57 12.16 3.00
CA HIS A 345 23.15 13.42 2.51
C HIS A 345 22.08 14.46 2.13
N ILE A 346 21.00 14.49 2.92
CA ILE A 346 19.83 15.33 2.68
C ILE A 346 20.24 16.80 2.69
N MET A 347 20.03 17.46 1.55
CA MET A 347 20.32 18.88 1.40
C MET A 347 19.23 19.74 2.04
N SER A 348 19.56 20.98 2.40
CA SER A 348 18.60 21.93 2.97
C SER A 348 17.51 22.37 1.99
N GLY A 349 17.76 22.29 0.68
CA GLY A 349 16.80 22.61 -0.37
C GLY A 349 16.11 21.37 -0.94
N TRP A 350 14.92 21.57 -1.51
CA TRP A 350 14.23 20.51 -2.27
C TRP A 350 14.91 20.31 -3.62
N PRO A 351 15.17 19.05 -4.04
CA PRO A 351 15.54 18.77 -5.41
C PRO A 351 14.35 19.13 -6.29
N ALA A 352 14.58 19.96 -7.32
CA ALA A 352 13.54 20.36 -8.26
C ALA A 352 13.11 19.13 -9.08
N PRO A 353 11.86 18.65 -8.97
CA PRO A 353 11.45 17.49 -9.74
C PRO A 353 11.23 17.87 -11.21
N THR A 354 11.56 16.97 -12.11
CA THR A 354 11.57 17.21 -13.56
C THR A 354 10.24 16.88 -14.25
N LEU A 355 9.33 16.20 -13.55
CA LEU A 355 8.04 15.75 -14.11
C LEU A 355 6.87 16.55 -13.58
N ALA A 356 5.84 16.78 -14.39
CA ALA A 356 4.58 17.29 -13.85
C ALA A 356 3.93 16.26 -12.90
N ARG A 357 3.13 16.72 -11.94
CA ARG A 357 2.34 15.84 -11.08
C ARG A 357 1.32 15.07 -11.94
N GLY A 358 1.19 13.77 -11.69
CA GLY A 358 0.34 12.88 -12.49
C GLY A 358 0.98 12.36 -13.77
N ALA A 359 2.23 12.73 -14.07
CA ALA A 359 3.01 12.11 -15.14
C ALA A 359 3.16 10.59 -14.89
N SER A 360 3.24 9.83 -15.98
CA SER A 360 3.57 8.42 -15.89
C SER A 360 5.07 8.23 -15.66
N MET A 361 5.46 7.09 -15.12
CA MET A 361 6.86 6.68 -15.07
C MET A 361 7.44 6.49 -16.48
N LEU A 362 6.61 6.14 -17.47
CA LEU A 362 7.04 6.12 -18.86
C LEU A 362 7.43 7.52 -19.36
N ASP A 363 6.73 8.58 -18.93
CA ASP A 363 7.11 9.96 -19.25
C ASP A 363 8.46 10.33 -18.62
N ALA A 364 8.72 9.83 -17.41
CA ALA A 364 10.03 9.94 -16.75
C ALA A 364 11.16 9.36 -17.61
N MET A 365 10.95 8.15 -18.14
CA MET A 365 11.93 7.45 -18.95
C MET A 365 12.16 8.14 -20.31
N LYS A 366 11.10 8.68 -20.94
CA LYS A 366 11.21 9.42 -22.21
C LYS A 366 12.01 10.72 -22.08
N GLY A 367 11.86 11.44 -20.97
CA GLY A 367 12.57 12.69 -20.72
C GLY A 367 14.11 12.54 -20.69
N MET A 368 14.61 11.34 -20.37
CA MET A 368 16.04 11.03 -20.29
C MET A 368 16.59 10.37 -21.56
N ALA A 369 15.75 9.68 -22.35
CA ALA A 369 16.15 9.12 -23.65
C ALA A 369 16.60 10.20 -24.66
N GLY A 370 16.20 11.47 -24.45
CA GLY A 370 16.72 12.63 -25.19
C GLY A 370 18.18 12.99 -24.89
N MET A 371 18.81 12.40 -23.87
CA MET A 371 20.25 12.50 -23.57
C MET A 371 21.07 11.31 -24.14
N ALA A 372 20.70 10.84 -25.33
CA ALA A 372 21.32 9.69 -25.99
C ALA A 372 22.79 9.97 -26.41
N GLY A 373 23.71 9.59 -25.52
CA GLY A 373 25.14 9.40 -25.80
C GLY A 373 25.71 8.09 -25.25
N MET A 374 24.85 7.16 -24.79
CA MET A 374 25.27 5.85 -24.29
C MET A 374 25.28 4.81 -25.44
N PRO A 375 26.42 4.20 -25.78
CA PRO A 375 26.50 3.16 -26.80
C PRO A 375 25.92 1.85 -26.25
N GLY A 376 24.88 1.30 -26.88
CA GLY A 376 24.38 -0.05 -26.58
C GLY A 376 22.87 -0.26 -26.67
N MET A 377 22.05 0.79 -26.75
CA MET A 377 20.60 0.66 -26.92
C MET A 377 20.22 0.81 -28.39
N ALA A 378 20.22 -0.31 -29.12
CA ALA A 378 19.43 -0.41 -30.34
C ALA A 378 17.95 -0.50 -29.95
N PRO A 379 17.04 0.25 -30.57
CA PRO A 379 15.62 0.14 -30.27
C PRO A 379 15.14 -1.24 -30.77
N ALA A 380 14.71 -2.09 -29.85
CA ALA A 380 13.89 -3.24 -30.22
C ALA A 380 12.59 -2.68 -30.83
N ALA A 381 12.34 -3.01 -32.09
CA ALA A 381 11.12 -2.64 -32.79
C ALA A 381 9.91 -3.14 -31.99
N ALA A 382 9.13 -2.20 -31.43
CA ALA A 382 7.83 -2.46 -30.87
C ALA A 382 6.92 -2.93 -32.01
N THR A 383 6.63 -4.22 -32.05
CA THR A 383 5.54 -4.76 -32.86
C THR A 383 4.24 -4.41 -32.15
N HIS A 384 3.63 -3.31 -32.57
CA HIS A 384 2.24 -2.99 -32.28
C HIS A 384 1.35 -3.99 -33.03
N ASP A 385 1.04 -5.15 -32.44
CA ASP A 385 0.07 -6.07 -33.05
C ASP A 385 -0.75 -6.94 -32.06
N SER A 386 -0.81 -6.60 -30.76
CA SER A 386 -1.63 -7.36 -29.80
C SER A 386 -2.96 -6.70 -29.38
N MET A 387 -3.36 -5.59 -30.01
CA MET A 387 -4.63 -4.89 -29.72
C MET A 387 -5.78 -5.20 -30.70
N ALA A 388 -5.69 -6.29 -31.48
CA ALA A 388 -6.77 -6.73 -32.37
C ALA A 388 -7.47 -7.98 -31.78
N GLY A 389 -8.37 -7.78 -30.80
CA GLY A 389 -9.08 -8.91 -30.19
C GLY A 389 -10.33 -8.63 -29.36
N MET A 390 -10.72 -7.37 -29.14
CA MET A 390 -11.98 -7.06 -28.46
C MET A 390 -12.80 -6.05 -29.26
N HIS A 391 -13.38 -6.51 -30.37
CA HIS A 391 -14.53 -5.84 -30.97
C HIS A 391 -15.78 -6.17 -30.15
N MET A 392 -16.15 -5.28 -29.23
CA MET A 392 -17.52 -5.21 -28.71
C MET A 392 -18.43 -4.66 -29.82
N ALA A 393 -19.47 -5.43 -30.16
CA ALA A 393 -20.47 -5.05 -31.15
C ALA A 393 -21.28 -3.83 -30.69
N PRO A 394 -21.70 -2.93 -31.60
CA PRO A 394 -22.51 -1.76 -31.25
C PRO A 394 -23.96 -2.17 -30.97
N ALA A 395 -24.46 -1.79 -29.80
CA ALA A 395 -25.89 -1.89 -29.48
C ALA A 395 -26.67 -0.88 -30.33
N LYS A 396 -27.64 -1.39 -31.09
CA LYS A 396 -28.58 -0.60 -31.89
C LYS A 396 -29.48 0.22 -30.96
N ALA A 397 -29.56 1.51 -31.24
CA ALA A 397 -30.58 2.41 -30.72
C ALA A 397 -31.96 1.95 -31.19
N ALA A 398 -32.89 1.78 -30.24
CA ALA A 398 -34.32 1.67 -30.52
C ALA A 398 -35.00 2.93 -29.98
N ASP A 399 -35.55 3.66 -30.92
CA ASP A 399 -36.42 4.82 -30.78
C ASP A 399 -37.76 4.37 -30.17
N THR A 400 -38.21 5.02 -29.09
CA THR A 400 -39.64 5.06 -28.74
C THR A 400 -40.00 6.40 -28.09
N THR A 401 -41.10 6.93 -28.61
CA THR A 401 -41.68 8.23 -28.36
C THR A 401 -42.65 8.21 -27.16
N ALA A 402 -42.64 9.33 -26.43
CA ALA A 402 -43.75 10.00 -25.74
C ALA A 402 -44.82 9.20 -24.96
N ALA A 403 -44.89 9.47 -23.65
CA ALA A 403 -46.17 9.59 -22.93
C ALA A 403 -46.08 10.67 -21.83
N LYS A 404 -47.10 11.52 -21.79
CA LYS A 404 -47.32 12.67 -20.89
C LYS A 404 -48.02 12.26 -19.58
N HIS A 405 -48.01 13.21 -18.63
CA HIS A 405 -48.82 13.34 -17.40
C HIS A 405 -48.31 12.53 -16.19
N GLY A 406 -48.29 13.04 -14.95
CA GLY A 406 -48.92 14.23 -14.39
C GLY A 406 -48.45 14.51 -12.96
N ALA A 407 -49.02 15.57 -12.40
CA ALA A 407 -48.69 16.25 -11.15
C ALA A 407 -48.60 15.38 -9.88
N MET A 408 -47.77 15.81 -8.93
CA MET A 408 -47.77 15.38 -7.53
C MET A 408 -48.20 16.56 -6.62
N PRO A 409 -49.04 16.32 -5.59
CA PRO A 409 -49.53 17.35 -4.66
C PRO A 409 -48.63 17.49 -3.41
N PRO A 410 -48.81 18.57 -2.61
CA PRO A 410 -48.00 18.82 -1.42
C PRO A 410 -48.69 18.37 -0.12
N GLY A 411 -47.87 18.01 0.88
CA GLY A 411 -48.18 18.21 2.30
C GLY A 411 -48.38 16.95 3.15
N ALA A 412 -47.50 16.78 4.14
CA ALA A 412 -47.87 16.29 5.47
C ALA A 412 -46.82 16.73 6.51
N SER A 413 -47.30 17.44 7.52
CA SER A 413 -46.57 17.97 8.67
C SER A 413 -46.47 16.94 9.81
N ALA A 414 -45.38 16.99 10.58
CA ALA A 414 -45.36 16.73 12.03
C ALA A 414 -44.09 17.36 12.63
N ARG A 415 -44.23 18.49 13.34
CA ARG A 415 -44.14 18.61 14.81
C ARG A 415 -42.80 18.17 15.41
N MET A 416 -42.01 19.16 15.85
CA MET A 416 -41.60 19.34 17.25
C MET A 416 -41.04 20.76 17.41
N ALA A 417 -41.62 21.48 18.37
CA ALA A 417 -41.20 22.80 18.82
C ALA A 417 -40.37 22.65 20.09
N GLY A 418 -39.38 23.52 20.29
CA GLY A 418 -38.76 23.72 21.61
C GLY A 418 -37.38 24.35 21.56
N MET A 419 -37.25 25.51 22.20
CA MET A 419 -36.05 26.33 22.49
C MET A 419 -35.60 27.25 21.35
N ALA A 420 -36.06 28.51 21.27
CA ALA A 420 -35.93 29.65 22.18
C ALA A 420 -34.52 30.30 22.17
N ASP A 421 -34.49 31.46 21.51
CA ASP A 421 -33.70 32.67 21.74
C ASP A 421 -32.21 32.57 22.11
N MET A 422 -31.36 33.11 21.23
CA MET A 422 -30.54 34.29 21.54
C MET A 422 -29.88 34.83 20.27
N THR A 423 -30.31 36.01 19.82
CA THR A 423 -29.58 36.90 18.90
C THR A 423 -29.64 38.35 19.48
N PRO A 424 -29.05 39.39 18.88
CA PRO A 424 -27.71 39.88 19.20
C PRO A 424 -27.68 41.39 19.51
N LYS A 425 -26.59 41.89 20.13
CA LYS A 425 -26.14 43.30 20.06
C LYS A 425 -24.61 43.27 20.21
N GLY A 426 -23.78 43.81 19.31
CA GLY A 426 -23.91 45.01 18.51
C GLY A 426 -23.26 46.15 19.28
N ASP A 427 -22.05 46.57 18.91
CA ASP A 427 -21.69 47.98 18.79
C ASP A 427 -20.32 48.20 18.12
N THR A 428 -20.33 49.25 17.31
CA THR A 428 -19.34 49.76 16.35
C THR A 428 -18.28 50.65 17.00
N ALA A 429 -17.06 50.74 16.44
CA ALA A 429 -16.41 52.02 16.09
C ALA A 429 -15.02 51.86 15.42
N ALA A 430 -14.89 52.56 14.28
CA ALA A 430 -13.76 53.37 13.80
C ALA A 430 -12.36 52.77 13.48
N MET A 431 -12.02 52.91 12.18
CA MET A 431 -10.71 52.95 11.48
C MET A 431 -9.75 54.05 12.00
N PRO A 432 -8.52 54.29 11.44
CA PRO A 432 -7.73 53.59 10.40
C PRO A 432 -6.24 53.37 10.76
N HIS A 433 -5.49 52.66 9.89
CA HIS A 433 -4.25 53.12 9.22
C HIS A 433 -3.36 51.94 8.76
N THR A 434 -3.20 51.80 7.44
CA THR A 434 -2.04 51.20 6.76
C THR A 434 -0.84 52.18 6.87
N PRO A 435 0.44 51.75 6.80
CA PRO A 435 1.00 51.25 5.54
C PRO A 435 2.16 50.21 5.61
N ALA A 436 2.27 49.49 4.48
CA ALA A 436 3.48 49.17 3.69
C ALA A 436 4.71 48.43 4.29
N ALA A 437 4.97 47.31 3.59
CA ALA A 437 6.24 46.61 3.33
C ALA A 437 7.56 47.40 3.37
N ARG A 438 8.62 46.73 3.86
CA ARG A 438 9.96 46.79 3.25
C ARG A 438 10.91 45.67 3.71
N ALA A 439 11.38 44.92 2.70
CA ALA A 439 12.74 44.45 2.42
C ALA A 439 13.71 44.16 3.60
N SER A 440 14.13 42.90 3.72
CA SER A 440 15.37 42.51 4.39
C SER A 440 16.53 42.50 3.42
N ALA A 441 17.48 43.41 3.62
CA ALA A 441 18.79 43.41 3.00
C ALA A 441 19.86 42.94 4.00
N ARG A 442 20.65 41.97 3.53
CA ARG A 442 22.02 41.58 3.91
C ARG A 442 22.82 42.62 4.72
N ALA A 443 23.46 42.17 5.80
CA ALA A 443 24.79 42.67 6.21
C ALA A 443 25.54 41.64 7.06
N THR A 444 26.67 41.21 6.52
CA THR A 444 27.84 40.56 7.15
C THR A 444 28.39 41.38 8.32
N VAL A 445 28.71 40.72 9.45
CA VAL A 445 29.78 41.16 10.36
C VAL A 445 30.53 39.95 10.90
N THR A 446 31.82 39.92 10.58
CA THR A 446 32.89 39.14 11.20
C THR A 446 33.18 39.63 12.62
N LYS A 447 33.46 38.73 13.57
CA LYS A 447 34.57 38.91 14.53
C LYS A 447 34.88 37.65 15.35
N LYS A 448 36.18 37.39 15.41
CA LYS A 448 36.91 36.45 16.26
C LYS A 448 36.73 36.74 17.75
N HIS A 449 36.82 35.67 18.54
CA HIS A 449 37.54 35.49 19.82
C HIS A 449 36.74 34.46 20.65
N LYS A 450 37.26 33.64 21.56
CA LYS A 450 38.59 33.13 21.94
C LYS A 450 38.25 32.12 23.04
N ALA A 451 38.94 30.98 23.09
CA ALA A 451 38.70 29.92 24.07
C ALA A 451 38.73 30.40 25.53
N THR A 452 37.85 29.85 26.37
CA THR A 452 38.16 29.51 27.77
C THR A 452 37.43 28.23 28.16
N ALA A 453 38.22 27.22 28.51
CA ALA A 453 37.77 26.00 29.16
C ALA A 453 37.59 26.25 30.67
N LYS A 454 36.55 25.68 31.27
CA LYS A 454 36.55 25.25 32.68
C LYS A 454 35.65 24.02 32.86
N PRO A 455 36.03 23.06 33.72
CA PRO A 455 35.41 21.74 33.81
C PRO A 455 34.24 21.72 34.81
N SER A 456 33.11 21.12 34.44
CA SER A 456 32.00 20.85 35.37
C SER A 456 32.09 19.43 35.93
N THR A 457 32.59 19.37 37.16
CA THR A 457 32.14 18.55 38.28
C THR A 457 31.33 17.27 37.99
N THR A 458 32.00 16.16 38.30
CA THR A 458 31.54 14.80 38.53
C THR A 458 30.30 14.75 39.44
N ARG A 459 29.15 14.29 38.92
CA ARG A 459 27.98 13.93 39.73
C ARG A 459 27.89 12.41 39.85
N ARG A 460 28.44 11.90 40.94
CA ARG A 460 28.39 10.51 41.41
C ARG A 460 26.96 10.21 41.91
N ALA A 461 26.19 9.46 41.14
CA ALA A 461 24.89 8.92 41.58
C ALA A 461 25.02 7.41 41.86
N LYS A 462 24.39 7.01 42.97
CA LYS A 462 24.57 5.78 43.73
C LYS A 462 24.10 4.53 42.96
N ALA A 463 24.98 3.53 42.87
CA ALA A 463 24.61 2.16 42.52
C ALA A 463 23.76 1.55 43.66
N LYS A 464 22.54 1.12 43.34
CA LYS A 464 21.75 0.22 44.20
C LYS A 464 22.40 -1.17 44.14
N LYS A 465 22.83 -1.69 45.29
CA LYS A 465 23.24 -3.10 45.45
C LYS A 465 22.05 -4.00 45.14
N ALA A 466 22.20 -4.86 44.13
CA ALA A 466 21.33 -6.00 43.91
C ALA A 466 21.58 -7.06 44.99
N ALA A 467 20.51 -7.65 45.53
CA ALA A 467 20.59 -8.78 46.43
C ALA A 467 21.06 -10.05 45.69
N PRO A 468 21.79 -10.96 46.35
CA PRO A 468 22.24 -12.21 45.72
C PRO A 468 21.06 -13.15 45.43
N PRO A 469 21.19 -14.06 44.45
CA PRO A 469 20.16 -15.04 44.13
C PRO A 469 19.99 -16.04 45.28
N ARG A 470 18.74 -16.35 45.62
CA ARG A 470 18.39 -17.45 46.54
C ARG A 470 18.80 -18.78 45.90
N THR A 471 19.48 -19.61 46.68
CA THR A 471 19.86 -20.98 46.31
C THR A 471 18.65 -21.91 46.42
N MET A 472 18.70 -23.05 45.72
CA MET A 472 17.63 -24.06 45.62
C MET A 472 17.26 -24.78 46.94
N ASP A 473 17.84 -24.42 48.07
CA ASP A 473 17.54 -25.05 49.37
C ASP A 473 16.35 -24.40 50.13
N ASP A 474 15.83 -23.26 49.66
CA ASP A 474 14.72 -22.54 50.32
C ASP A 474 13.30 -23.05 49.96
N MET A 475 13.16 -24.22 49.30
CA MET A 475 11.86 -24.77 48.86
C MET A 475 11.44 -26.09 49.54
N LYS A 476 11.82 -26.31 50.80
CA LYS A 476 11.21 -27.36 51.64
C LYS A 476 10.28 -26.76 52.68
N GLY A 477 9.02 -26.51 52.31
CA GLY A 477 8.08 -26.00 53.29
C GLY A 477 6.66 -25.66 52.85
N MET A 478 6.07 -26.32 51.86
CA MET A 478 4.61 -26.25 51.65
C MET A 478 4.05 -27.63 51.33
N LYS A 479 3.56 -28.32 52.37
CA LYS A 479 2.63 -29.44 52.26
C LYS A 479 1.22 -28.88 52.21
N GLY A 480 0.43 -29.31 51.24
CA GLY A 480 -1.03 -29.33 51.33
C GLY A 480 -1.75 -28.63 50.19
N MET A 481 -2.00 -29.37 49.09
CA MET A 481 -3.26 -29.25 48.35
C MET A 481 -3.58 -30.61 47.67
N PRO A 482 -4.86 -31.00 47.60
CA PRO A 482 -5.25 -32.37 47.27
C PRO A 482 -5.37 -32.65 45.77
N ASP A 483 -5.22 -33.93 45.47
CA ASP A 483 -5.32 -34.60 44.17
C ASP A 483 -6.59 -34.23 43.38
N MET A 484 -6.40 -33.89 42.11
CA MET A 484 -7.35 -34.26 41.06
C MET A 484 -6.68 -35.24 40.11
N LYS A 485 -7.38 -36.36 39.92
CA LYS A 485 -7.03 -37.52 39.08
C LYS A 485 -8.07 -37.60 37.95
N PRO A 486 -7.76 -38.39 36.92
CA PRO A 486 -7.20 -37.99 35.64
C PRO A 486 -8.20 -37.35 34.68
#